data_AF-A0A2V8ET94-F1
#
_entry.id   AF-A0A2V8ET94-F1
#
_cell.length_a   1.000
_cell.length_b   1.000
_cell.length_c   1.000
_cell.angle_alpha   90.00
_cell.angle_beta   90.00
_cell.angle_gamma   90.00
#
_symmetry.space_group_name_H-M   'P 1'
#
loop_
_entity.id
_entity.type
_entity.pdbx_description
1 polymer ?
#
loop_
_entity_poly.entity_id
_entity_poly.type
_entity_poly.pdbx_seq_one_letter_code
_entity_poly.pdbx_strand_id
1 'polypeptide(L)'
;MSPSALRRQIGQLLIAGFNGQQIPAELRSLAKEFGLGGVILFARNIAEPEQVAELAFDAARLVPDLPVWVSVDQEGGRVARLKSPFTEWPPMATLGRSGDVTLAER
;
A
#
# COMPACT_ATOMS: atom_id res chain seq x y z
N MET A 1 -3.09 -19.85 -24.08
CA MET A 1 -3.17 -18.52 -23.44
C MET A 1 -2.54 -17.51 -24.38
N SER A 2 -3.17 -16.36 -24.63
CA SER A 2 -2.56 -15.34 -25.50
C SER A 2 -1.38 -14.65 -24.80
N PRO A 3 -0.42 -14.09 -25.55
CA PRO A 3 0.65 -13.28 -24.96
C PRO A 3 0.13 -12.13 -24.09
N SER A 4 -1.01 -11.52 -24.46
CA SER A 4 -1.67 -10.48 -23.65
C SER A 4 -2.23 -11.00 -22.33
N ALA A 5 -2.86 -12.18 -22.34
CA ALA A 5 -3.37 -12.82 -21.13
C ALA A 5 -2.22 -13.21 -20.18
N LEU A 6 -1.11 -13.72 -20.72
CA LEU A 6 0.08 -14.04 -19.93
C LEU A 6 0.69 -12.77 -19.31
N ARG A 7 0.82 -11.68 -20.08
CA ARG A 7 1.28 -10.38 -19.55
C ARG A 7 0.43 -9.89 -18.39
N ARG A 8 -0.89 -10.04 -18.48
CA ARG A 8 -1.80 -9.68 -17.38
C ARG A 8 -1.59 -10.55 -16.14
N GLN A 9 -1.38 -11.85 -16.30
CA GLN A 9 -1.07 -12.73 -15.18
C GLN A 9 0.27 -12.40 -14.54
N ILE A 10 1.28 -11.99 -15.33
CA ILE A 10 2.56 -11.52 -14.79
C ILE A 10 2.37 -10.22 -14.01
N GLY A 11 1.58 -9.27 -14.52
CA GLY A 11 1.29 -8.01 -13.82
C GLY A 11 0.66 -8.22 -12.44
N GLN A 12 -0.14 -9.27 -12.26
CA GLN A 12 -0.72 -9.65 -10.98
C GLN A 12 0.32 -10.09 -9.94
N LEU A 13 1.53 -10.43 -10.35
CA LEU A 13 2.64 -10.79 -9.46
C LEU A 13 3.45 -9.56 -9.01
N LEU A 14 3.10 -8.36 -9.48
CA LEU A 14 3.85 -7.14 -9.23
C LEU A 14 3.09 -6.19 -8.30
N ILE A 15 3.81 -5.61 -7.35
CA ILE A 15 3.37 -4.51 -6.50
C ILE A 15 4.26 -3.30 -6.79
N ALA A 16 3.65 -2.16 -7.14
CA ALA A 16 4.39 -0.96 -7.54
C ALA A 16 4.34 0.14 -6.47
N GLY A 17 5.47 0.81 -6.24
CA GLY A 17 5.50 2.10 -5.55
C GLY A 17 5.40 3.26 -6.53
N PHE A 18 5.04 4.45 -6.04
CA PHE A 18 5.01 5.68 -6.84
C PHE A 18 5.39 6.91 -6.03
N ASN A 19 5.57 8.05 -6.69
CA ASN A 19 5.88 9.34 -6.09
C ASN A 19 4.64 10.24 -6.06
N GLY A 20 4.57 11.11 -5.05
CA GLY A 20 3.46 12.04 -4.86
C GLY A 20 2.29 11.45 -4.09
N GLN A 21 1.35 12.31 -3.71
CA GLN A 21 0.16 11.99 -2.90
C GLN A 21 -1.05 11.59 -3.75
N GLN A 22 -0.87 11.48 -5.06
CA GLN A 22 -1.88 11.04 -6.01
C GLN A 22 -1.26 10.02 -6.97
N ILE A 23 -2.08 9.12 -7.50
CA ILE A 23 -1.61 8.09 -8.43
C ILE A 23 -1.25 8.75 -9.77
N PRO A 24 0.00 8.66 -10.23
CA PRO A 24 0.43 9.23 -11.51
C PRO A 24 -0.32 8.61 -12.68
N ALA A 25 -0.55 9.39 -13.74
CA ALA A 25 -1.26 8.95 -14.94
C ALA A 25 -0.56 7.76 -15.63
N GLU A 26 0.77 7.71 -15.55
CA GLU A 26 1.60 6.64 -16.08
C GLU A 26 1.34 5.33 -15.34
N LEU A 27 1.23 5.37 -14.01
CA LEU A 27 0.91 4.18 -13.22
C LEU A 27 -0.52 3.71 -13.48
N ARG A 28 -1.48 4.62 -13.66
CA ARG A 28 -2.86 4.27 -14.05
C ARG A 28 -2.88 3.54 -15.39
N SER A 29 -2.14 4.05 -16.37
CA SER A 29 -2.02 3.43 -17.70
C SER A 29 -1.38 2.04 -17.62
N LEU A 30 -0.25 1.91 -16.91
CA LEU A 30 0.46 0.64 -16.73
C LEU A 30 -0.42 -0.39 -16.01
N ALA A 31 -1.11 0.01 -14.94
CA ALA A 31 -1.98 -0.88 -14.20
C ALA A 31 -3.13 -1.42 -15.07
N LYS A 32 -3.74 -0.57 -15.89
CA LYS A 32 -4.81 -0.97 -16.80
C LYS A 32 -4.32 -1.91 -17.91
N GLU A 33 -3.17 -1.62 -18.51
CA GLU A 33 -2.61 -2.40 -19.61
C GLU A 33 -2.12 -3.78 -19.15
N PHE A 34 -1.37 -3.83 -18.05
CA PHE A 34 -0.71 -5.03 -17.58
C PHE A 34 -1.45 -5.74 -16.44
N GLY A 35 -2.56 -5.20 -15.94
CA GLY A 35 -3.28 -5.79 -14.82
C GLY A 35 -2.39 -5.89 -13.58
N LEU A 36 -1.98 -4.75 -13.02
CA LEU A 36 -1.12 -4.70 -11.84
C LEU A 36 -1.77 -5.39 -10.62
N GLY A 37 -0.98 -6.14 -9.86
CA GLY A 37 -1.46 -6.86 -8.67
C GLY A 37 -1.66 -5.97 -7.45
N GLY A 38 -0.86 -4.91 -7.29
CA GLY A 38 -0.99 -4.00 -6.16
C GLY A 38 -0.12 -2.75 -6.22
N VAL A 39 -0.31 -1.90 -5.22
CA VAL A 39 0.56 -0.77 -4.92
C VAL A 39 1.04 -0.83 -3.48
N ILE A 40 2.21 -0.25 -3.24
CA ILE A 40 2.76 -0.04 -1.89
C ILE A 40 2.94 1.46 -1.64
N LEU A 41 2.38 1.92 -0.53
CA LEU A 41 2.46 3.30 -0.06
C LEU A 41 3.70 3.50 0.81
N PHE A 42 4.37 4.62 0.60
CA PHE A 42 5.50 5.11 1.38
C PHE A 42 5.16 6.47 1.99
N ALA A 43 6.02 6.98 2.88
CA ALA A 43 5.83 8.28 3.52
C ALA A 43 5.55 9.43 2.53
N ARG A 44 6.15 9.39 1.34
CA ARG A 44 5.93 10.39 0.27
C ARG A 44 4.52 10.38 -0.34
N ASN A 45 3.71 9.38 -0.03
CA ASN A 45 2.34 9.23 -0.51
C ASN A 45 1.30 9.68 0.54
N ILE A 46 1.75 9.96 1.77
CA ILE A 46 0.89 10.22 2.93
C ILE A 46 0.88 11.72 3.23
N ALA A 47 -0.30 12.33 3.26
CA ALA A 47 -0.52 13.68 3.74
C ALA A 47 -1.35 13.67 5.04
N GLU A 48 -2.61 13.28 4.92
CA GLU A 48 -3.64 13.34 5.97
C GLU A 48 -4.64 12.19 5.82
N PRO A 49 -5.38 11.81 6.88
CA PRO A 49 -6.26 10.63 6.86
C PRO A 49 -7.25 10.58 5.70
N GLU A 50 -7.90 11.70 5.40
CA GLU A 50 -8.87 11.83 4.33
C GLU A 50 -8.22 11.58 2.97
N GLN A 51 -7.08 12.23 2.69
CA GLN A 51 -6.31 12.03 1.45
C GLN A 51 -5.84 10.59 1.29
N VAL A 52 -5.39 9.93 2.36
CA VAL A 52 -4.95 8.52 2.30
C VAL A 52 -6.13 7.59 2.02
N ALA A 53 -7.31 7.86 2.59
CA ALA A 53 -8.51 7.10 2.31
C ALA A 53 -8.93 7.22 0.84
N GLU A 54 -8.90 8.43 0.27
CA GLU A 54 -9.14 8.67 -1.16
C GLU A 54 -8.09 7.97 -2.03
N LEU A 55 -6.80 8.07 -1.67
CA LEU A 55 -5.72 7.41 -2.40
C LEU A 55 -5.86 5.88 -2.42
N ALA A 56 -6.24 5.29 -1.28
CA ALA A 56 -6.49 3.85 -1.19
C ALA A 56 -7.72 3.43 -2.01
N PHE A 57 -8.79 4.24 -1.97
CA PHE A 57 -10.01 4.03 -2.75
C PHE A 57 -9.73 4.05 -4.26
N ASP A 58 -8.92 5.02 -4.70
CA ASP A 58 -8.47 5.15 -6.08
C ASP A 58 -7.55 4.00 -6.50
N ALA A 59 -6.62 3.62 -5.63
CA ALA A 59 -5.66 2.55 -5.89
C ALA A 59 -6.38 1.22 -6.10
N ALA A 60 -7.33 0.89 -5.22
CA ALA A 60 -8.12 -0.35 -5.29
C ALA A 60 -8.88 -0.52 -6.63
N ARG A 61 -9.08 0.57 -7.39
CA ARG A 61 -9.81 0.60 -8.67
C ARG A 61 -8.92 0.79 -9.90
N LEU A 62 -7.60 0.70 -9.75
CA LEU A 62 -6.68 0.82 -10.89
C LEU A 62 -6.90 -0.24 -11.97
N VAL A 63 -7.42 -1.41 -11.59
CA VAL A 63 -7.77 -2.49 -12.49
C VAL A 63 -9.30 -2.70 -12.45
N PRO A 64 -10.02 -2.66 -13.59
CA PRO A 64 -11.49 -2.72 -13.61
C PRO A 64 -12.08 -4.03 -13.10
N ASP A 65 -11.41 -5.15 -13.39
CA ASP A 65 -11.99 -6.50 -13.22
C ASP A 65 -11.54 -7.20 -11.93
N LEU A 66 -10.62 -6.60 -11.18
CA LEU A 66 -10.04 -7.23 -9.98
C LEU A 66 -9.52 -6.14 -9.01
N PRO A 67 -9.90 -6.17 -7.72
CA PRO A 67 -9.34 -5.27 -6.74
C PRO A 67 -7.83 -5.54 -6.58
N VAL A 68 -7.05 -4.48 -6.59
CA VAL A 68 -5.60 -4.56 -6.37
C VAL A 68 -5.25 -4.46 -4.89
N TRP A 69 -4.13 -5.03 -4.49
CA TRP A 69 -3.60 -4.86 -3.13
C TRP A 69 -3.17 -3.41 -2.90
N VAL A 70 -3.56 -2.83 -1.77
CA VAL A 70 -3.02 -1.56 -1.28
C VAL A 70 -2.26 -1.88 0.00
N SER A 71 -0.95 -1.69 -0.02
CA SER A 71 -0.04 -2.13 1.06
C SER A 71 0.77 -0.97 1.62
N VAL A 72 1.29 -1.13 2.84
CA VAL A 72 2.14 -0.14 3.52
C VAL A 72 2.95 -0.84 4.63
N ASP A 73 4.17 -0.37 4.88
CA ASP A 73 4.95 -0.81 6.03
C ASP A 73 4.53 -0.02 7.29
N GLN A 74 3.51 -0.49 8.00
CA GLN A 74 3.01 0.16 9.22
C GLN A 74 3.40 -0.63 10.49
N GLU A 75 4.69 -0.93 10.63
CA GLU A 75 5.22 -1.77 11.73
C GLU A 75 5.25 -1.06 13.10
N GLY A 76 5.22 0.27 13.13
CA GLY A 76 5.49 1.08 14.33
C GLY A 76 6.90 1.64 14.41
N GLY A 77 7.12 2.57 15.33
CA GLY A 77 8.39 3.26 15.52
C GLY A 77 8.96 3.88 14.24
N ARG A 78 10.23 3.61 13.94
CA ARG A 78 10.94 4.19 12.79
C ARG A 78 10.36 3.75 11.43
N VAL A 79 9.73 2.58 11.35
CA VAL A 79 9.28 2.00 10.08
C VAL A 79 7.84 2.42 9.73
N ALA A 80 7.06 2.95 10.67
CA ALA A 80 5.73 3.48 10.38
C ALA A 80 5.73 4.58 9.29
N ARG A 81 4.77 4.51 8.36
CA ARG A 81 4.53 5.54 7.34
C ARG A 81 3.41 6.49 7.74
N LEU A 82 2.34 5.97 8.35
CA LEU A 82 1.22 6.73 8.89
C LEU A 82 1.60 7.18 10.32
N LYS A 83 1.92 8.47 10.48
CA LYS A 83 2.27 9.10 11.77
C LYS A 83 1.19 10.12 12.14
N SER A 84 1.38 10.95 13.19
CA SER A 84 0.41 11.99 13.56
C SER A 84 -0.22 12.67 12.33
N PRO A 85 -1.57 12.70 12.20
CA PRO A 85 -2.55 12.47 13.26
C PRO A 85 -2.98 11.00 13.49
N PHE A 86 -2.39 10.04 12.77
CA PHE A 86 -2.63 8.61 13.04
C PHE A 86 -1.97 8.18 14.35
N THR A 87 -2.42 7.03 14.89
CA THR A 87 -1.79 6.41 16.05
C THR A 87 -0.32 6.08 15.77
N GLU A 88 0.58 6.62 16.58
CA GLU A 88 2.01 6.30 16.54
C GLU A 88 2.32 5.13 17.49
N TRP A 89 2.47 3.94 16.90
CA TRP A 89 2.83 2.74 17.64
C TRP A 89 4.31 2.76 18.05
N PRO A 90 4.65 2.22 19.23
CA PRO A 90 6.05 2.11 19.64
C PRO A 90 6.83 1.16 18.72
N PRO A 91 8.17 1.21 18.70
CA PRO A 91 8.97 0.19 18.04
C PRO A 91 8.65 -1.21 18.60
N MET A 92 8.56 -2.23 17.73
CA MET A 92 8.23 -3.61 18.16
C MET A 92 9.17 -4.17 19.23
N ALA A 93 10.44 -3.73 19.28
CA ALA A 93 11.36 -4.09 20.36
C ALA A 93 10.90 -3.62 21.76
N THR A 94 10.12 -2.54 21.84
CA THR A 94 9.50 -2.08 23.09
C THR A 94 8.42 -3.04 23.54
N LEU A 95 7.57 -3.53 22.63
CA LEU A 95 6.59 -4.57 22.92
C LEU A 95 7.30 -5.88 23.32
N GLY A 96 8.34 -6.30 22.59
CA GLY A 96 9.09 -7.50 22.94
C GLY A 96 9.71 -7.46 24.35
N ARG A 97 10.12 -6.28 24.84
CA ARG A 97 10.64 -6.09 26.20
C ARG A 97 9.57 -6.09 27.29
N SER A 98 8.30 -5.84 26.97
CA SER A 98 7.24 -5.87 27.98
C SER A 98 6.98 -7.30 28.49
N GLY A 99 7.27 -8.31 27.66
CA GLY A 99 6.95 -9.71 27.94
C GLY A 99 5.45 -10.02 27.92
N ASP A 100 4.60 -9.05 27.57
CA ASP A 100 3.15 -9.18 27.55
C ASP A 100 2.66 -9.30 26.10
N VAL A 101 2.33 -10.52 25.68
CA VAL A 101 1.84 -10.83 24.33
C VAL A 101 0.51 -10.16 24.02
N THR A 102 -0.30 -9.86 25.04
CA THR A 102 -1.62 -9.25 24.82
C THR A 102 -1.51 -7.82 24.28
N LEU A 103 -0.36 -7.16 24.47
CA LEU A 103 -0.08 -5.86 23.88
C LEU A 103 0.24 -5.92 22.39
N ALA A 104 0.63 -7.09 21.85
CA ALA A 104 0.89 -7.26 20.41
C ALA A 104 -0.39 -7.54 19.60
N GLU A 105 -1.46 -7.99 20.26
CA GLU A 105 -2.76 -8.33 19.63
C GLU A 105 -3.73 -7.14 19.56
N ARG A 106 -3.45 -6.07 20.31
CA ARG A 106 -4.30 -4.87 20.44
C ARG A 106 -4.00 -3.83 19.36
#